data_AF-A0A6C8H5N3-F1
#
_entry.id   AF-A0A6C8H5N3-F1
#
_cell.length_a   1.000
_cell.length_b   1.000
_cell.length_c   1.000
_cell.angle_alpha   90.00
_cell.angle_beta   90.00
_cell.angle_gamma   90.00
#
_symmetry.space_group_name_H-M   'P 1'
#
loop_
_entity.id
_entity.type
_entity.pdbx_description
1 polymer ?
#
loop_
_entity_poly.entity_id
_entity_poly.type
_entity_poly.pdbx_seq_one_letter_code
_entity_poly.pdbx_strand_id
1 'polypeptide(L)'
;MQAYFDQLDRVRYEGPQSTNPLAFRHYNPDELVLGKRMEDHLRFAACYWHTFCWNGADMFGVGAFNRPWQQPGEALELAKRKADVAFEFFHKLNVPFYCFHDVDVSPEGASLKEYKNNFAQMVDVLAAKQEQSGVKLLWGTANCFTNPRYGAGAATNPDPEVFSWAATQVVTAMNATHKLGGENYVLWGGREGYETLLNTDLRQEREQIGRFMQMVVEHKHKMGFQGTLLIEPKPQEPTKHQYDYDVATVYGFLKQFGLEKEIKVNIEANHATLAGHSFHHEIATAIALGIFGSVDANRGDAQLGWDTDQFPISVEENALVMYEILKAGGFTTGGLNFDAKVRRQSTDKYDLFYGHIGAMDTMALSLKIAARMVEDGELDKRVAKRYAGWNGELGQQILKGQLSLGELAQYAEQHNLAP
;
A
#
# COMPACT_ATOMS: atom_id res chain seq x y z
N MET A 1 26.85 16.59 10.29
CA MET A 1 27.17 15.55 9.28
C MET A 1 27.07 16.22 7.91
N GLN A 2 27.96 15.92 6.96
CA GLN A 2 27.84 16.45 5.60
C GLN A 2 26.60 15.84 4.94
N ALA A 3 25.80 16.65 4.23
CA ALA A 3 24.60 16.20 3.53
C ALA A 3 24.95 15.11 2.49
N TYR A 4 24.17 14.02 2.45
CA TYR A 4 24.37 12.96 1.46
C TYR A 4 23.93 13.41 0.07
N PHE A 5 22.85 14.21 -0.03
CA PHE A 5 22.32 14.75 -1.28
C PHE A 5 22.70 16.23 -1.45
N ASP A 6 23.96 16.48 -1.77
CA ASP A 6 24.62 17.79 -1.90
C ASP A 6 24.20 18.71 -3.08
N GLN A 7 23.36 18.28 -4.02
CA GLN A 7 23.01 19.04 -5.24
C GLN A 7 21.64 19.73 -5.15
N LEU A 8 20.83 19.43 -4.14
CA LEU A 8 19.53 20.08 -3.94
C LEU A 8 19.20 20.28 -2.47
N ASP A 9 18.63 21.45 -2.16
CA ASP A 9 18.17 21.78 -0.80
C ASP A 9 16.76 21.24 -0.55
N ARG A 10 15.86 21.38 -1.52
CA ARG A 10 14.50 20.84 -1.52
C ARG A 10 13.90 20.94 -2.92
N VAL A 11 13.18 19.91 -3.35
CA VAL A 11 12.41 19.90 -4.60
C VAL A 11 11.24 20.88 -4.46
N ARG A 12 11.03 21.72 -5.47
CA ARG A 12 9.98 22.75 -5.50
C ARG A 12 9.15 22.65 -6.77
N TYR A 13 7.94 23.17 -6.72
CA TYR A 13 7.12 23.37 -7.90
C TYR A 13 7.66 24.52 -8.75
N GLU A 14 7.94 24.25 -10.03
CA GLU A 14 8.39 25.24 -11.02
C GLU A 14 7.42 25.38 -12.21
N GLY A 15 6.39 24.54 -12.26
CA GLY A 15 5.35 24.60 -13.28
C GLY A 15 5.62 23.73 -14.52
N PRO A 16 4.58 23.54 -15.35
CA PRO A 16 4.55 22.51 -16.39
C PRO A 16 5.55 22.73 -17.53
N GLN A 17 6.11 23.93 -17.64
CA GLN A 17 7.11 24.28 -18.66
C GLN A 17 8.55 24.14 -18.16
N SER A 18 8.78 23.76 -16.90
CA SER A 18 10.13 23.60 -16.37
C SER A 18 10.87 22.42 -17.01
N THR A 19 12.12 22.66 -17.37
CA THR A 19 13.07 21.65 -17.85
C THR A 19 13.97 21.12 -16.73
N ASN A 20 13.88 21.66 -15.51
CA ASN A 20 14.65 21.19 -14.36
C ASN A 20 14.19 19.78 -13.95
N PRO A 21 15.07 18.76 -14.00
CA PRO A 21 14.68 17.39 -13.64
C PRO A 21 14.54 17.19 -12.12
N LEU A 22 15.02 18.14 -11.30
CA LEU A 22 14.91 18.13 -9.84
C LEU A 22 13.86 19.13 -9.31
N ALA A 23 12.80 19.35 -10.10
CA ALA A 23 11.66 20.18 -9.74
C ALA A 23 10.34 19.49 -10.13
N PHE A 24 9.27 19.81 -9.40
CA PHE A 24 7.92 19.39 -9.75
C PHE A 24 7.34 20.28 -10.86
N ARG A 25 6.72 19.65 -11.84
CA ARG A 25 6.01 20.30 -12.95
C ARG A 25 4.51 20.40 -12.72
N HIS A 26 3.96 19.46 -11.96
CA HIS A 26 2.53 19.33 -11.69
C HIS A 26 2.19 19.25 -10.20
N TYR A 27 3.07 18.69 -9.38
CA TYR A 27 2.87 18.64 -7.93
C TYR A 27 3.17 20.00 -7.29
N ASN A 28 2.11 20.74 -7.00
CA ASN A 28 2.15 21.92 -6.14
C ASN A 28 1.40 21.60 -4.84
N PRO A 29 2.11 21.36 -3.71
CA PRO A 29 1.50 20.94 -2.45
C PRO A 29 0.33 21.82 -1.99
N ASP A 30 0.43 23.13 -2.21
CA ASP A 30 -0.52 24.13 -1.72
C ASP A 30 -1.67 24.44 -2.70
N GLU A 31 -1.62 23.89 -3.92
CA GLU A 31 -2.69 24.07 -4.90
C GLU A 31 -3.98 23.42 -4.40
N LEU A 32 -5.08 24.19 -4.43
CA LEU A 32 -6.40 23.69 -4.08
C LEU A 32 -7.03 23.01 -5.29
N VAL A 33 -7.34 21.73 -5.14
CA VAL A 33 -8.12 20.92 -6.08
C VAL A 33 -9.41 20.52 -5.38
N LEU A 34 -10.58 20.84 -5.94
CA LEU A 34 -11.87 20.58 -5.28
C LEU A 34 -11.93 21.11 -3.83
N GLY A 35 -11.29 22.26 -3.57
CA GLY A 35 -11.28 22.91 -2.25
C GLY A 35 -10.33 22.31 -1.20
N LYS A 36 -9.52 21.30 -1.54
CA LYS A 36 -8.54 20.67 -0.65
C LYS A 36 -7.13 20.74 -1.26
N ARG A 37 -6.10 20.92 -0.43
CA ARG A 37 -4.70 21.01 -0.90
C ARG A 37 -4.29 19.72 -1.57
N MET A 38 -3.46 19.82 -2.61
CA MET A 38 -2.96 18.67 -3.35
C MET A 38 -2.20 17.68 -2.46
N GLU A 39 -1.40 18.19 -1.52
CA GLU A 39 -0.71 17.38 -0.51
C GLU A 39 -1.68 16.53 0.31
N ASP A 40 -2.82 17.10 0.70
CA ASP A 40 -3.83 16.41 1.53
C ASP A 40 -4.66 15.41 0.72
N HIS A 41 -4.79 15.62 -0.60
CA HIS A 41 -5.41 14.66 -1.51
C HIS A 41 -4.52 13.45 -1.73
N LEU A 42 -3.24 13.68 -2.03
CA LEU A 42 -2.32 12.65 -2.49
C LEU A 42 -1.64 11.91 -1.33
N ARG A 43 -1.34 12.63 -0.24
CA ARG A 43 -0.74 12.09 0.99
C ARG A 43 0.42 11.15 0.68
N PHE A 44 1.34 11.65 -0.13
CA PHE A 44 2.46 10.84 -0.62
C PHE A 44 3.30 10.31 0.53
N ALA A 45 3.71 9.05 0.42
CA ALA A 45 4.68 8.42 1.29
C ALA A 45 5.84 7.84 0.50
N ALA A 46 7.03 7.87 1.09
CA ALA A 46 8.20 7.18 0.55
C ALA A 46 8.38 5.82 1.25
N CYS A 47 8.51 4.77 0.44
CA CYS A 47 8.79 3.41 0.86
C CYS A 47 10.23 3.28 1.37
N TYR A 48 10.43 2.85 2.62
CA TYR A 48 11.77 2.75 3.21
C TYR A 48 12.59 1.59 2.63
N TRP A 49 11.97 0.42 2.37
CA TRP A 49 12.69 -0.78 1.93
C TRP A 49 13.30 -0.59 0.54
N HIS A 50 12.53 -0.13 -0.45
CA HIS A 50 13.08 0.11 -1.79
C HIS A 50 14.05 1.29 -1.83
N THR A 51 13.74 2.37 -1.10
CA THR A 51 14.55 3.59 -1.17
C THR A 51 15.89 3.41 -0.47
N PHE A 52 15.96 2.69 0.67
CA PHE A 52 17.16 2.63 1.50
C PHE A 52 17.70 1.23 1.82
N CYS A 53 16.90 0.16 1.69
CA CYS A 53 17.31 -1.21 2.05
C CYS A 53 17.72 -2.05 0.85
N TRP A 54 16.96 -2.03 -0.24
CA TRP A 54 17.32 -2.79 -1.45
C TRP A 54 18.65 -2.29 -2.02
N ASN A 55 19.56 -3.22 -2.28
CA ASN A 55 20.94 -2.93 -2.71
C ASN A 55 21.13 -3.12 -4.22
N GLY A 56 20.06 -3.34 -4.98
CA GLY A 56 20.10 -3.60 -6.42
C GLY A 56 20.36 -5.07 -6.78
N ALA A 57 20.28 -6.00 -5.82
CA ALA A 57 20.34 -7.43 -6.13
C ALA A 57 19.06 -7.91 -6.82
N ASP A 58 19.19 -8.91 -7.69
CA ASP A 58 18.09 -9.65 -8.30
C ASP A 58 18.41 -11.16 -8.28
N MET A 59 17.53 -11.99 -8.83
CA MET A 59 17.70 -13.45 -8.84
C MET A 59 18.97 -13.94 -9.57
N PHE A 60 19.63 -13.09 -10.35
CA PHE A 60 20.75 -13.43 -11.22
C PHE A 60 22.02 -12.63 -10.93
N GLY A 61 22.01 -11.73 -9.95
CA GLY A 61 23.13 -10.83 -9.70
C GLY A 61 23.20 -10.29 -8.27
N VAL A 62 24.42 -10.03 -7.82
CA VAL A 62 24.69 -9.36 -6.55
C VAL A 62 24.30 -7.88 -6.60
N GLY A 63 24.29 -7.24 -5.43
CA GLY A 63 23.94 -5.82 -5.25
C GLY A 63 24.75 -4.89 -6.16
N ALA A 64 24.06 -3.91 -6.75
CA ALA A 64 24.61 -2.94 -7.69
C ALA A 64 24.93 -1.58 -7.03
N PHE A 65 24.44 -1.32 -5.82
CA PHE A 65 24.55 -0.02 -5.17
C PHE A 65 25.71 0.04 -4.19
N ASN A 66 26.41 1.18 -4.16
CA ASN A 66 27.50 1.46 -3.23
C ASN A 66 27.07 2.48 -2.17
N ARG A 67 26.04 2.15 -1.38
CA ARG A 67 25.47 3.06 -0.39
C ARG A 67 26.27 3.03 0.91
N PRO A 68 26.61 4.17 1.54
CA PRO A 68 27.45 4.20 2.72
C PRO A 68 26.89 3.49 3.97
N TRP A 69 25.57 3.38 4.09
CA TRP A 69 24.89 2.67 5.18
C TRP A 69 24.66 1.17 4.89
N GLN A 70 25.09 0.69 3.72
CA GLN A 70 25.05 -0.74 3.34
C GLN A 70 26.46 -1.36 3.34
N GLN A 71 27.49 -0.60 3.72
CA GLN A 71 28.86 -1.10 3.86
C GLN A 71 29.03 -1.89 5.16
N PRO A 72 30.06 -2.75 5.27
CA PRO A 72 30.39 -3.43 6.53
C PRO A 72 30.55 -2.44 7.70
N GLY A 73 30.02 -2.79 8.86
CA GLY A 73 30.07 -1.98 10.08
C GLY A 73 29.09 -2.46 11.15
N GLU A 74 29.08 -1.77 12.28
CA GLU A 74 28.15 -2.06 13.38
C GLU A 74 26.70 -1.81 12.94
N ALA A 75 25.87 -2.87 12.97
CA ALA A 75 24.56 -2.87 12.33
C ALA A 75 23.62 -1.75 12.84
N LEU A 76 23.66 -1.46 14.15
CA LEU A 76 22.83 -0.40 14.73
C LEU A 76 23.31 1.01 14.33
N GLU A 77 24.62 1.22 14.18
CA GLU A 77 25.16 2.50 13.70
C GLU A 77 24.86 2.70 12.22
N LEU A 78 24.90 1.63 11.41
CA LEU A 78 24.44 1.68 10.02
C LEU A 78 22.95 1.99 9.91
N ALA A 79 22.11 1.46 10.81
CA ALA A 79 20.69 1.78 10.87
C ALA A 79 20.43 3.25 11.23
N LYS A 80 21.16 3.81 12.21
CA LYS A 80 21.12 5.26 12.53
C LYS A 80 21.53 6.11 11.34
N ARG A 81 22.62 5.76 10.66
CA ARG A 81 23.09 6.45 9.45
C ARG A 81 22.06 6.37 8.33
N LYS A 82 21.40 5.22 8.15
CA LYS A 82 20.32 5.05 7.18
C LYS A 82 19.14 5.97 7.51
N ALA A 83 18.77 6.08 8.79
CA ALA A 83 17.72 7.01 9.24
C ALA A 83 18.10 8.48 9.01
N ASP A 84 19.36 8.87 9.23
CA ASP A 84 19.85 10.22 8.91
C ASP A 84 19.64 10.54 7.42
N VAL A 85 20.05 9.64 6.52
CA VAL A 85 19.89 9.84 5.07
C VAL A 85 18.43 9.77 4.64
N ALA A 86 17.63 8.89 5.26
CA ALA A 86 16.22 8.77 4.93
C ALA A 86 15.44 10.04 5.23
N PHE A 87 15.64 10.64 6.41
CA PHE A 87 14.97 11.88 6.76
C PHE A 87 15.53 13.10 6.02
N GLU A 88 16.82 13.09 5.63
CA GLU A 88 17.33 14.05 4.65
C GLU A 88 16.58 13.93 3.33
N PHE A 89 16.44 12.71 2.80
CA PHE A 89 15.71 12.45 1.55
C PHE A 89 14.25 12.91 1.65
N PHE A 90 13.52 12.53 2.71
CA PHE A 90 12.11 12.89 2.86
C PHE A 90 11.90 14.40 2.89
N HIS A 91 12.73 15.11 3.67
CA HIS A 91 12.71 16.56 3.73
C HIS A 91 12.97 17.19 2.36
N LYS A 92 14.03 16.73 1.69
CA LYS A 92 14.46 17.26 0.40
C LYS A 92 13.47 16.95 -0.73
N LEU A 93 12.89 15.75 -0.74
CA LEU A 93 11.87 15.37 -1.71
C LEU A 93 10.57 16.16 -1.50
N ASN A 94 10.34 16.68 -0.29
CA ASN A 94 9.08 17.29 0.10
C ASN A 94 7.92 16.29 0.16
N VAL A 95 8.18 15.11 0.75
CA VAL A 95 7.17 14.07 0.97
C VAL A 95 6.68 14.13 2.43
N PRO A 96 5.36 14.17 2.69
CA PRO A 96 4.82 14.33 4.05
C PRO A 96 4.89 13.05 4.89
N PHE A 97 4.94 11.87 4.24
CA PHE A 97 4.92 10.59 4.94
C PHE A 97 6.05 9.63 4.52
N TYR A 98 6.27 8.60 5.34
CA TYR A 98 7.06 7.41 5.00
C TYR A 98 6.38 6.14 5.52
N CYS A 99 6.80 4.99 5.00
CA CYS A 99 6.34 3.65 5.40
C CYS A 99 7.54 2.74 5.68
N PHE A 100 7.46 1.80 6.62
CA PHE A 100 8.57 0.86 6.92
C PHE A 100 8.12 -0.53 7.40
N HIS A 101 8.94 -1.55 7.15
CA HIS A 101 8.97 -2.78 7.95
C HIS A 101 9.92 -2.62 9.13
N ASP A 102 9.61 -3.26 10.26
CA ASP A 102 10.47 -3.29 11.45
C ASP A 102 11.96 -3.55 11.14
N VAL A 103 12.27 -4.55 10.33
CA VAL A 103 13.64 -4.92 9.95
C VAL A 103 14.30 -3.96 8.95
N ASP A 104 13.53 -3.07 8.32
CA ASP A 104 14.08 -2.03 7.44
C ASP A 104 14.76 -0.95 8.25
N VAL A 105 14.17 -0.57 9.38
CA VAL A 105 14.66 0.53 10.20
C VAL A 105 15.58 0.06 11.33
N SER A 106 15.60 -1.24 11.64
CA SER A 106 16.41 -1.81 12.72
C SER A 106 16.98 -3.18 12.35
N PRO A 107 18.22 -3.50 12.79
CA PRO A 107 18.73 -4.86 12.66
C PRO A 107 18.00 -5.84 13.59
N GLU A 108 17.72 -7.06 13.11
CA GLU A 108 17.09 -8.14 13.89
C GLU A 108 17.96 -8.60 15.08
N GLY A 109 19.28 -8.60 14.94
CA GLY A 109 20.18 -9.22 15.92
C GLY A 109 20.12 -10.75 15.91
N ALA A 110 20.70 -11.39 16.93
CA ALA A 110 20.84 -12.84 17.03
C ALA A 110 19.80 -13.50 17.96
N SER A 111 18.93 -12.72 18.60
CA SER A 111 17.92 -13.24 19.53
C SER A 111 16.69 -12.33 19.62
N LEU A 112 15.59 -12.85 20.17
CA LEU A 112 14.38 -12.05 20.39
C LEU A 112 14.64 -10.83 21.29
N LYS A 113 15.52 -10.98 22.28
CA LYS A 113 15.90 -9.91 23.19
C LYS A 113 16.64 -8.80 22.44
N GLU A 114 17.56 -9.17 21.55
CA GLU A 114 18.28 -8.21 20.72
C GLU A 114 17.35 -7.51 19.73
N TYR A 115 16.47 -8.24 19.04
CA TYR A 115 15.46 -7.67 18.14
C TYR A 115 14.64 -6.58 18.84
N LYS A 116 14.07 -6.89 20.01
CA LYS A 116 13.25 -5.94 20.78
C LYS A 116 14.07 -4.73 21.23
N ASN A 117 15.30 -4.94 21.68
CA ASN A 117 16.17 -3.86 22.18
C ASN A 117 16.67 -2.95 21.05
N ASN A 118 17.08 -3.51 19.91
CA ASN A 118 17.54 -2.76 18.76
C ASN A 118 16.40 -1.93 18.17
N PHE A 119 15.23 -2.55 18.00
CA PHE A 119 14.10 -1.87 17.40
C PHE A 119 13.55 -0.78 18.32
N ALA A 120 13.47 -1.00 19.63
CA ALA A 120 13.10 0.05 20.58
C ALA A 120 14.02 1.28 20.50
N GLN A 121 15.33 1.07 20.40
CA GLN A 121 16.30 2.17 20.22
C GLN A 121 16.08 2.91 18.89
N MET A 122 15.84 2.18 17.80
CA MET A 122 15.59 2.81 16.50
C MET A 122 14.27 3.55 16.46
N VAL A 123 13.23 3.09 17.16
CA VAL A 123 11.97 3.82 17.31
C VAL A 123 12.19 5.17 18.00
N ASP A 124 13.04 5.26 19.03
CA ASP A 124 13.40 6.54 19.65
C ASP A 124 14.13 7.47 18.67
N VAL A 125 15.02 6.92 17.83
CA VAL A 125 15.70 7.68 16.77
C VAL A 125 14.69 8.22 15.75
N LEU A 126 13.78 7.37 15.26
CA LEU A 126 12.77 7.76 14.28
C LEU A 126 11.83 8.83 14.85
N ALA A 127 11.39 8.70 16.11
CA ALA A 127 10.55 9.70 16.77
C ALA A 127 11.23 11.08 16.80
N ALA A 128 12.49 11.13 17.21
CA ALA A 128 13.27 12.37 17.21
C ALA A 128 13.43 12.96 15.80
N LYS A 129 13.56 12.12 14.76
CA LYS A 129 13.64 12.56 13.36
C LYS A 129 12.31 13.09 12.83
N GLN A 130 11.18 12.49 13.21
CA GLN A 130 9.85 13.00 12.89
C GLN A 130 9.64 14.38 13.52
N GLU A 131 10.03 14.56 14.79
CA GLU A 131 9.94 15.85 15.48
C GLU A 131 10.79 16.93 14.78
N GLN A 132 12.01 16.59 14.36
CA GLN A 132 12.91 17.53 13.68
C GLN A 132 12.46 17.92 12.27
N SER A 133 11.86 16.99 11.53
CA SER A 133 11.56 17.16 10.09
C SER A 133 10.10 17.51 9.79
N GLY A 134 9.18 17.18 10.69
CA GLY A 134 7.73 17.26 10.46
C GLY A 134 7.16 16.10 9.62
N VAL A 135 8.01 15.18 9.13
CA VAL A 135 7.58 14.01 8.37
C VAL A 135 6.86 13.03 9.29
N LYS A 136 5.77 12.44 8.82
CA LYS A 136 4.90 11.55 9.59
C LYS A 136 4.97 10.10 9.11
N LEU A 137 4.54 9.17 9.95
CA LEU A 137 4.43 7.77 9.56
C LEU A 137 3.05 7.52 8.95
N LEU A 138 2.98 7.09 7.68
CA LEU A 138 1.68 6.69 7.11
C LEU A 138 1.29 5.33 7.69
N TRP A 139 2.22 4.39 7.68
CA TRP A 139 2.06 3.09 8.32
C TRP A 139 3.39 2.40 8.59
N GLY A 140 3.39 1.52 9.59
CA GLY A 140 4.43 0.51 9.78
C GLY A 140 3.86 -0.88 9.56
N THR A 141 4.76 -1.85 9.41
CA THR A 141 4.44 -3.28 9.24
C THR A 141 5.56 -4.15 9.79
N ALA A 142 5.35 -5.46 9.88
CA ALA A 142 6.35 -6.44 10.27
C ALA A 142 6.80 -7.24 9.04
N ASN A 143 8.11 -7.35 8.83
CA ASN A 143 8.64 -8.27 7.83
C ASN A 143 8.64 -9.69 8.41
N CYS A 144 7.54 -10.40 8.15
CA CYS A 144 7.37 -11.81 8.50
C CYS A 144 7.60 -12.74 7.30
N PHE A 145 8.53 -12.40 6.39
CA PHE A 145 8.68 -13.13 5.12
C PHE A 145 10.12 -13.30 4.60
N THR A 146 11.06 -12.44 4.99
CA THR A 146 12.45 -12.50 4.52
C THR A 146 13.28 -13.53 5.29
N ASN A 147 13.10 -13.61 6.61
CA ASN A 147 13.91 -14.50 7.44
C ASN A 147 13.61 -15.99 7.15
N PRO A 148 14.62 -16.89 7.09
CA PRO A 148 14.40 -18.31 6.78
C PRO A 148 13.37 -19.03 7.66
N ARG A 149 13.14 -18.55 8.89
CA ARG A 149 12.11 -19.12 9.78
C ARG A 149 10.70 -19.09 9.16
N TYR A 150 10.45 -18.16 8.24
CA TYR A 150 9.16 -17.96 7.58
C TYR A 150 9.01 -18.71 6.26
N GLY A 151 9.94 -19.62 5.94
CA GLY A 151 9.92 -20.35 4.66
C GLY A 151 8.63 -21.12 4.40
N ALA A 152 7.90 -21.51 5.44
CA ALA A 152 6.63 -22.22 5.36
C ALA A 152 5.42 -21.39 5.85
N GLY A 153 5.50 -20.06 5.82
CA GLY A 153 4.47 -19.15 6.30
C GLY A 153 4.81 -18.50 7.65
N ALA A 154 4.00 -17.54 8.09
CA ALA A 154 4.16 -16.89 9.39
C ALA A 154 2.94 -17.18 10.26
N ALA A 155 1.80 -16.55 9.97
CA ALA A 155 0.52 -16.88 10.57
C ALA A 155 -0.05 -18.19 10.01
N THR A 156 0.34 -18.60 8.80
CA THR A 156 -0.06 -19.87 8.19
C THR A 156 0.95 -20.99 8.42
N ASN A 157 1.98 -20.76 9.24
CA ASN A 157 3.03 -21.76 9.42
C ASN A 157 2.49 -23.06 10.06
N PRO A 158 2.91 -24.24 9.59
CA PRO A 158 2.60 -25.52 10.26
C PRO A 158 3.15 -25.64 11.69
N ASP A 159 4.17 -24.84 12.04
CA ASP A 159 4.78 -24.79 13.37
C ASP A 159 4.22 -23.63 14.23
N PRO A 160 3.54 -23.91 15.36
CA PRO A 160 3.01 -22.89 16.25
C PRO A 160 4.07 -22.02 16.94
N GLU A 161 5.33 -22.46 17.01
CA GLU A 161 6.42 -21.62 17.53
C GLU A 161 6.78 -20.50 16.54
N VAL A 162 6.74 -20.76 15.23
CA VAL A 162 6.92 -19.74 14.19
C VAL A 162 5.76 -18.75 14.19
N PHE A 163 4.52 -19.23 14.33
CA PHE A 163 3.34 -18.39 14.53
C PHE A 163 3.54 -17.43 15.73
N SER A 164 4.06 -17.95 16.85
CA SER A 164 4.30 -17.16 18.06
C SER A 164 5.38 -16.10 17.87
N TRP A 165 6.41 -16.41 17.06
CA TRP A 165 7.43 -15.45 16.68
C TRP A 165 6.86 -14.33 15.78
N ALA A 166 6.07 -14.69 14.76
CA ALA A 166 5.39 -13.74 13.89
C ALA A 166 4.48 -12.79 14.70
N ALA A 167 3.69 -13.34 15.62
CA ALA A 167 2.86 -12.56 16.55
C ALA A 167 3.71 -11.57 17.37
N THR A 168 4.91 -11.99 17.80
CA THR A 168 5.82 -11.12 18.54
C THR A 168 6.35 -9.97 17.69
N GLN A 169 6.73 -10.21 16.42
CA GLN A 169 7.12 -9.14 15.51
C GLN A 169 5.95 -8.19 15.23
N VAL A 170 4.75 -8.70 14.95
CA VAL A 170 3.56 -7.88 14.71
C VAL A 170 3.21 -7.02 15.92
N VAL A 171 3.17 -7.57 17.13
CA VAL A 171 2.94 -6.77 18.36
C VAL A 171 4.00 -5.68 18.52
N THR A 172 5.27 -6.01 18.26
CA THR A 172 6.37 -5.04 18.42
C THR A 172 6.28 -3.92 17.39
N ALA A 173 6.02 -4.26 16.12
CA ALA A 173 5.84 -3.32 15.02
C ALA A 173 4.58 -2.45 15.22
N MET A 174 3.44 -3.02 15.64
CA MET A 174 2.23 -2.24 15.94
C MET A 174 2.47 -1.23 17.08
N ASN A 175 3.16 -1.64 18.15
CA ASN A 175 3.51 -0.73 19.25
C ASN A 175 4.43 0.40 18.79
N ALA A 176 5.41 0.10 17.93
CA ALA A 176 6.26 1.10 17.32
C ALA A 176 5.46 2.07 16.44
N THR A 177 4.59 1.55 15.57
CA THR A 177 3.70 2.35 14.70
C THR A 177 2.83 3.28 15.52
N HIS A 178 2.20 2.78 16.60
CA HIS A 178 1.41 3.62 17.50
C HIS A 178 2.27 4.73 18.14
N LYS A 179 3.46 4.38 18.66
CA LYS A 179 4.36 5.36 19.30
C LYS A 179 4.84 6.45 18.34
N LEU A 180 5.03 6.11 17.06
CA LEU A 180 5.44 7.02 15.99
C LEU A 180 4.26 7.78 15.34
N GLY A 181 3.04 7.61 15.87
CA GLY A 181 1.84 8.27 15.36
C GLY A 181 1.41 7.80 13.97
N GLY A 182 1.67 6.53 13.64
CA GLY A 182 1.26 5.92 12.37
C GLY A 182 -0.25 5.94 12.18
N GLU A 183 -0.70 6.33 10.99
CA GLU A 183 -2.13 6.44 10.68
C GLU A 183 -2.77 5.09 10.30
N ASN A 184 -1.95 4.12 9.90
CA ASN A 184 -2.39 2.77 9.55
C ASN A 184 -1.34 1.73 10.00
N TYR A 185 -1.71 0.45 9.94
CA TYR A 185 -0.79 -0.68 10.09
C TYR A 185 -1.10 -1.73 9.01
N VAL A 186 -0.09 -2.13 8.25
CA VAL A 186 -0.24 -3.03 7.09
C VAL A 186 0.12 -4.47 7.48
N LEU A 187 -0.59 -5.43 6.87
CA LEU A 187 -0.28 -6.85 6.88
C LEU A 187 -0.23 -7.34 5.43
N TRP A 188 0.97 -7.46 4.89
CA TRP A 188 1.21 -8.11 3.59
C TRP A 188 1.68 -9.55 3.82
N GLY A 189 0.93 -10.50 3.28
CA GLY A 189 1.11 -11.92 3.50
C GLY A 189 2.17 -12.58 2.62
N GLY A 190 3.39 -12.03 2.52
CA GLY A 190 4.40 -12.50 1.56
C GLY A 190 4.76 -13.99 1.63
N ARG A 191 4.54 -14.66 2.77
CA ARG A 191 4.66 -16.13 2.91
C ARG A 191 3.35 -16.82 3.28
N GLU A 192 2.26 -16.06 3.38
CA GLU A 192 0.94 -16.55 3.80
C GLU A 192 0.20 -17.12 2.59
N GLY A 193 0.58 -18.34 2.24
CA GLY A 193 0.18 -19.05 1.04
C GLY A 193 0.96 -20.35 0.94
N TYR A 194 0.98 -20.96 -0.24
CA TYR A 194 1.64 -22.25 -0.42
C TYR A 194 2.52 -22.31 -1.67
N GLU A 195 3.49 -23.24 -1.65
CA GLU A 195 4.27 -23.64 -2.83
C GLU A 195 3.67 -24.89 -3.50
N THR A 196 3.14 -25.85 -2.73
CA THR A 196 2.51 -27.07 -3.24
C THR A 196 1.31 -27.49 -2.42
N LEU A 197 0.22 -27.88 -3.08
CA LEU A 197 -0.98 -28.36 -2.39
C LEU A 197 -0.80 -29.75 -1.75
N LEU A 198 0.27 -30.48 -2.10
CA LEU A 198 0.51 -31.84 -1.60
C LEU A 198 0.84 -31.89 -0.11
N ASN A 199 1.30 -30.78 0.47
CA ASN A 199 1.66 -30.66 1.88
C ASN A 199 0.94 -29.50 2.60
N THR A 200 -0.10 -28.94 1.99
CA THR A 200 -0.83 -27.77 2.50
C THR A 200 -2.24 -28.19 2.89
N ASP A 201 -2.62 -27.98 4.15
CA ASP A 201 -4.03 -28.04 4.56
C ASP A 201 -4.63 -26.64 4.49
N LEU A 202 -5.29 -26.34 3.37
CA LEU A 202 -5.93 -25.04 3.12
C LEU A 202 -6.97 -24.67 4.18
N ARG A 203 -7.62 -25.64 4.84
CA ARG A 203 -8.60 -25.33 5.88
C ARG A 203 -7.90 -24.88 7.14
N GLN A 204 -6.88 -25.64 7.55
CA GLN A 204 -6.10 -25.34 8.75
C GLN A 204 -5.40 -23.99 8.64
N GLU A 205 -4.68 -23.73 7.54
CA GLU A 205 -3.94 -22.47 7.35
C GLU A 205 -4.88 -21.26 7.30
N ARG A 206 -6.04 -21.42 6.68
CA ARG A 206 -7.08 -20.37 6.64
C ARG A 206 -7.67 -20.07 8.02
N GLU A 207 -7.87 -21.09 8.86
CA GLU A 207 -8.29 -20.90 10.25
C GLU A 207 -7.20 -20.21 11.10
N GLN A 208 -5.94 -20.57 10.89
CA GLN A 208 -4.81 -19.98 11.60
C GLN A 208 -4.66 -18.48 11.29
N ILE A 209 -4.62 -18.10 10.01
CA ILE A 209 -4.50 -16.68 9.64
C ILE A 209 -5.76 -15.89 9.99
N GLY A 210 -6.95 -16.50 9.88
CA GLY A 210 -8.20 -15.92 10.38
C GLY A 210 -8.11 -15.58 11.87
N ARG A 211 -7.62 -16.51 12.70
CA ARG A 211 -7.42 -16.26 14.13
C ARG A 211 -6.33 -15.23 14.38
N PHE A 212 -5.23 -15.25 13.62
CA PHE A 212 -4.16 -14.27 13.75
C PHE A 212 -4.66 -12.85 13.50
N MET A 213 -5.44 -12.63 12.44
CA MET A 213 -6.01 -11.32 12.13
C MET A 213 -6.99 -10.84 13.21
N GLN A 214 -7.78 -11.73 13.80
CA GLN A 214 -8.59 -11.40 14.98
C GLN A 214 -7.74 -10.97 16.18
N MET A 215 -6.62 -11.65 16.45
CA MET A 215 -5.69 -11.27 17.52
C MET A 215 -5.04 -9.90 17.27
N VAL A 216 -4.75 -9.57 16.01
CA VAL A 216 -4.26 -8.24 15.61
C VAL A 216 -5.30 -7.15 15.92
N VAL A 217 -6.58 -7.39 15.59
CA VAL A 217 -7.70 -6.49 15.92
C VAL A 217 -7.88 -6.36 17.44
N GLU A 218 -7.85 -7.47 18.17
CA GLU A 218 -7.91 -7.49 19.64
C GLU A 218 -6.79 -6.64 20.25
N HIS A 219 -5.56 -6.78 19.74
CA HIS A 219 -4.41 -6.01 20.21
C HIS A 219 -4.53 -4.52 19.88
N LYS A 220 -4.93 -4.15 18.64
CA LYS A 220 -5.24 -2.76 18.24
C LYS A 220 -6.16 -2.09 19.25
N HIS A 221 -7.28 -2.73 19.57
CA HIS A 221 -8.25 -2.19 20.53
C HIS A 221 -7.69 -2.11 21.94
N LYS A 222 -6.99 -3.15 22.40
CA LYS A 222 -6.37 -3.20 23.74
C LYS A 222 -5.34 -2.08 23.95
N MET A 223 -4.54 -1.77 22.94
CA MET A 223 -3.53 -0.71 23.00
C MET A 223 -4.09 0.68 22.65
N GLY A 224 -5.36 0.78 22.29
CA GLY A 224 -6.01 2.02 21.89
C GLY A 224 -5.52 2.60 20.55
N PHE A 225 -4.98 1.76 19.65
CA PHE A 225 -4.56 2.22 18.32
C PHE A 225 -5.78 2.59 17.46
N GLN A 226 -5.88 3.86 17.07
CA GLN A 226 -7.00 4.38 16.27
C GLN A 226 -6.77 4.24 14.76
N GLY A 227 -5.56 3.87 14.34
CA GLY A 227 -5.23 3.73 12.92
C GLY A 227 -5.94 2.56 12.26
N THR A 228 -6.05 2.63 10.94
CA THR A 228 -6.70 1.59 10.12
C THR A 228 -5.78 0.38 9.98
N LEU A 229 -6.33 -0.83 10.10
CA LEU A 229 -5.61 -2.05 9.71
C LEU A 229 -5.82 -2.32 8.22
N LEU A 230 -4.75 -2.68 7.54
CA LEU A 230 -4.75 -2.88 6.10
C LEU A 230 -4.22 -4.26 5.75
N ILE A 231 -4.96 -5.03 4.95
CA ILE A 231 -4.42 -6.19 4.23
C ILE A 231 -4.01 -5.73 2.84
N GLU A 232 -2.86 -6.18 2.37
CA GLU A 232 -2.34 -5.87 1.04
C GLU A 232 -2.47 -7.09 0.12
N PRO A 233 -3.41 -7.07 -0.85
CA PRO A 233 -3.63 -8.21 -1.72
C PRO A 233 -2.45 -8.41 -2.69
N LYS A 234 -2.10 -9.67 -2.94
CA LYS A 234 -1.19 -10.11 -3.99
C LYS A 234 -1.50 -11.56 -4.36
N PRO A 235 -1.47 -11.94 -5.64
CA PRO A 235 -1.88 -13.29 -6.06
C PRO A 235 -0.85 -14.39 -5.76
N GLN A 236 0.44 -14.04 -5.81
CA GLN A 236 1.58 -14.96 -5.77
C GLN A 236 2.88 -14.14 -5.61
N GLU A 237 4.02 -14.84 -5.63
CA GLU A 237 5.38 -14.28 -5.51
C GLU A 237 5.67 -13.65 -4.13
N PRO A 238 6.43 -14.34 -3.26
CA PRO A 238 7.25 -15.53 -3.55
C PRO A 238 6.51 -16.88 -3.50
N THR A 239 5.29 -16.93 -2.96
CA THR A 239 4.47 -18.16 -2.95
C THR A 239 4.00 -18.54 -4.36
N LYS A 240 3.61 -19.80 -4.56
CA LYS A 240 2.92 -20.24 -5.80
C LYS A 240 1.47 -19.72 -5.82
N HIS A 241 0.85 -19.60 -4.64
CA HIS A 241 -0.46 -18.97 -4.46
C HIS A 241 -0.48 -18.32 -3.08
N GLN A 242 -0.76 -17.03 -3.04
CA GLN A 242 -0.94 -16.27 -1.81
C GLN A 242 -2.43 -16.16 -1.49
N TYR A 243 -2.80 -16.30 -0.21
CA TYR A 243 -4.20 -16.41 0.18
C TYR A 243 -5.00 -15.12 -0.01
N ASP A 244 -4.37 -13.98 0.21
CA ASP A 244 -4.94 -12.65 0.00
C ASP A 244 -4.83 -12.26 -1.49
N TYR A 245 -5.43 -13.06 -2.37
CA TYR A 245 -5.14 -13.05 -3.81
C TYR A 245 -5.47 -11.72 -4.52
N ASP A 246 -6.66 -11.19 -4.28
CA ASP A 246 -7.20 -9.94 -4.80
C ASP A 246 -8.21 -9.33 -3.81
N VAL A 247 -8.71 -8.12 -4.07
CA VAL A 247 -9.65 -7.41 -3.19
C VAL A 247 -10.91 -8.22 -2.90
N ALA A 248 -11.47 -8.90 -3.90
CA ALA A 248 -12.69 -9.69 -3.72
C ALA A 248 -12.46 -10.92 -2.84
N THR A 249 -11.31 -11.58 -3.01
CA THR A 249 -10.86 -12.72 -2.19
C THR A 249 -10.66 -12.29 -0.74
N VAL A 250 -9.99 -11.15 -0.52
CA VAL A 250 -9.81 -10.56 0.80
C VAL A 250 -11.15 -10.21 1.43
N TYR A 251 -12.09 -9.59 0.69
CA TYR A 251 -13.42 -9.30 1.24
C TYR A 251 -14.16 -10.57 1.69
N GLY A 252 -14.10 -11.64 0.90
CA GLY A 252 -14.67 -12.94 1.27
C GLY A 252 -14.05 -13.51 2.54
N PHE A 253 -12.73 -13.42 2.69
CA PHE A 253 -12.01 -13.78 3.91
C PHE A 253 -12.46 -12.93 5.11
N LEU A 254 -12.50 -11.61 4.96
CA LEU A 254 -12.93 -10.70 6.03
C LEU A 254 -14.36 -11.02 6.50
N LYS A 255 -15.27 -11.30 5.57
CA LYS A 255 -16.65 -11.72 5.89
C LYS A 255 -16.72 -13.04 6.64
N GLN A 256 -15.91 -14.01 6.25
CA GLN A 256 -15.87 -15.32 6.91
C GLN A 256 -15.45 -15.20 8.38
N PHE A 257 -14.51 -14.31 8.69
CA PHE A 257 -13.93 -14.18 10.04
C PHE A 257 -14.47 -12.98 10.85
N GLY A 258 -15.45 -12.24 10.31
CA GLY A 258 -16.10 -11.10 10.97
C GLY A 258 -15.20 -9.86 11.11
N LEU A 259 -14.32 -9.63 10.13
CA LEU A 259 -13.28 -8.60 10.15
C LEU A 259 -13.56 -7.43 9.19
N GLU A 260 -14.64 -7.47 8.42
CA GLU A 260 -14.90 -6.51 7.33
C GLU A 260 -15.16 -5.07 7.80
N LYS A 261 -15.40 -4.88 9.10
CA LYS A 261 -15.59 -3.56 9.73
C LYS A 261 -14.32 -3.04 10.40
N GLU A 262 -13.28 -3.87 10.50
CA GLU A 262 -12.06 -3.59 11.26
C GLU A 262 -10.83 -3.41 10.37
N ILE A 263 -10.85 -4.08 9.21
CA ILE A 263 -9.74 -4.16 8.27
C ILE A 263 -10.20 -3.65 6.90
N LYS A 264 -9.35 -2.84 6.29
CA LYS A 264 -9.48 -2.32 4.92
C LYS A 264 -8.35 -2.89 4.06
N VAL A 265 -8.29 -2.53 2.79
CA VAL A 265 -7.22 -2.95 1.87
C VAL A 265 -6.23 -1.82 1.56
N ASN A 266 -4.95 -2.19 1.48
CA ASN A 266 -3.90 -1.43 0.78
C ASN A 266 -3.76 -2.02 -0.61
N ILE A 267 -4.03 -1.26 -1.67
CA ILE A 267 -4.04 -1.80 -3.04
C ILE A 267 -2.78 -1.36 -3.77
N GLU A 268 -2.04 -2.32 -4.29
CA GLU A 268 -0.87 -2.05 -5.13
C GLU A 268 -1.18 -2.28 -6.62
N ALA A 269 -0.72 -1.37 -7.47
CA ALA A 269 -0.95 -1.45 -8.91
C ALA A 269 -0.29 -2.68 -9.57
N ASN A 270 0.97 -2.99 -9.23
CA ASN A 270 1.66 -4.15 -9.80
C ASN A 270 0.99 -5.45 -9.34
N HIS A 271 0.62 -5.57 -8.06
CA HIS A 271 -0.13 -6.71 -7.54
C HIS A 271 -1.48 -6.92 -8.24
N ALA A 272 -2.25 -5.84 -8.46
CA ALA A 272 -3.52 -5.91 -9.18
C ALA A 272 -3.33 -6.50 -10.59
N THR A 273 -2.33 -6.01 -11.34
CA THR A 273 -2.05 -6.50 -12.69
C THR A 273 -1.51 -7.93 -12.72
N LEU A 274 -0.72 -8.34 -11.73
CA LEU A 274 -0.30 -9.73 -11.57
C LEU A 274 -1.48 -10.67 -11.32
N ALA A 275 -2.54 -10.19 -10.65
CA ALA A 275 -3.74 -10.98 -10.39
C ALA A 275 -4.65 -11.12 -11.63
N GLY A 276 -4.31 -10.44 -12.73
CA GLY A 276 -5.11 -10.40 -13.96
C GLY A 276 -6.14 -9.27 -13.99
N HIS A 277 -6.07 -8.32 -13.06
CA HIS A 277 -7.00 -7.19 -12.95
C HIS A 277 -6.34 -5.87 -13.33
N SER A 278 -7.13 -4.90 -13.80
CA SER A 278 -6.60 -3.53 -13.88
C SER A 278 -6.49 -2.92 -12.48
N PHE A 279 -5.56 -2.00 -12.29
CA PHE A 279 -5.47 -1.27 -11.02
C PHE A 279 -6.77 -0.49 -10.71
N HIS A 280 -7.40 0.09 -11.73
CA HIS A 280 -8.71 0.75 -11.61
C HIS A 280 -9.80 -0.20 -11.11
N HIS A 281 -9.81 -1.47 -11.56
CA HIS A 281 -10.79 -2.46 -11.11
C HIS A 281 -10.69 -2.69 -9.60
N GLU A 282 -9.49 -2.98 -9.08
CA GLU A 282 -9.31 -3.28 -7.66
C GLU A 282 -9.70 -2.10 -6.76
N ILE A 283 -9.40 -0.87 -7.19
CA ILE A 283 -9.81 0.36 -6.50
C ILE A 283 -11.34 0.47 -6.47
N ALA A 284 -12.00 0.34 -7.62
CA ALA A 284 -13.46 0.44 -7.71
C ALA A 284 -14.15 -0.67 -6.89
N THR A 285 -13.61 -1.90 -6.93
CA THR A 285 -14.11 -3.04 -6.17
C THR A 285 -14.00 -2.78 -4.66
N ALA A 286 -12.86 -2.30 -4.18
CA ALA A 286 -12.68 -2.01 -2.75
C ALA A 286 -13.60 -0.90 -2.25
N ILE A 287 -13.83 0.13 -3.07
CA ILE A 287 -14.79 1.21 -2.77
C ILE A 287 -16.21 0.64 -2.71
N ALA A 288 -16.63 -0.14 -3.70
CA ALA A 288 -17.96 -0.74 -3.75
C ALA A 288 -18.23 -1.69 -2.58
N LEU A 289 -17.20 -2.38 -2.08
CA LEU A 289 -17.27 -3.28 -0.93
C LEU A 289 -17.07 -2.56 0.43
N GLY A 290 -16.79 -1.25 0.42
CA GLY A 290 -16.62 -0.42 1.62
C GLY A 290 -15.29 -0.63 2.36
N ILE A 291 -14.35 -1.38 1.78
CA ILE A 291 -13.08 -1.76 2.40
C ILE A 291 -11.87 -1.00 1.84
N PHE A 292 -12.06 0.03 1.00
CA PHE A 292 -10.95 0.88 0.54
C PHE A 292 -10.23 1.57 1.70
N GLY A 293 -8.89 1.49 1.71
CA GLY A 293 -8.04 2.01 2.78
C GLY A 293 -6.89 2.88 2.28
N SER A 294 -5.90 2.30 1.62
CA SER A 294 -4.68 2.95 1.15
C SER A 294 -4.22 2.39 -0.21
N VAL A 295 -3.19 2.99 -0.80
CA VAL A 295 -2.63 2.58 -2.08
C VAL A 295 -1.10 2.55 -2.05
N ASP A 296 -0.53 1.52 -2.66
CA ASP A 296 0.84 1.51 -3.14
C ASP A 296 0.89 1.87 -4.63
N ALA A 297 1.41 3.06 -4.89
CA ALA A 297 1.47 3.69 -6.19
C ALA A 297 2.75 3.27 -6.93
N ASN A 298 2.63 2.22 -7.73
CA ASN A 298 3.68 1.72 -8.60
C ASN A 298 3.09 1.29 -9.96
N ARG A 299 3.84 0.48 -10.73
CA ARG A 299 3.35 -0.24 -11.89
C ARG A 299 4.17 -1.52 -12.09
N GLY A 300 3.53 -2.48 -12.74
CA GLY A 300 4.19 -3.63 -13.35
C GLY A 300 4.73 -3.37 -14.75
N ASP A 301 5.10 -4.46 -15.38
CA ASP A 301 5.34 -4.54 -16.81
C ASP A 301 4.44 -5.63 -17.37
N ALA A 302 3.55 -5.29 -18.30
CA ALA A 302 2.57 -6.23 -18.83
C ALA A 302 3.19 -7.41 -19.61
N GLN A 303 4.49 -7.37 -19.92
CA GLN A 303 5.23 -8.47 -20.54
C GLN A 303 6.00 -9.31 -19.52
N LEU A 304 6.01 -8.93 -18.23
CA LEU A 304 6.75 -9.61 -17.17
C LEU A 304 5.79 -10.11 -16.09
N GLY A 305 5.75 -11.43 -15.90
CA GLY A 305 4.86 -12.09 -14.92
C GLY A 305 5.38 -12.09 -13.48
N TRP A 306 6.08 -11.04 -13.07
CA TRP A 306 6.62 -10.85 -11.73
C TRP A 306 6.59 -9.37 -11.33
N ASP A 307 6.83 -9.11 -10.06
CA ASP A 307 6.80 -7.77 -9.50
C ASP A 307 8.02 -6.93 -9.87
N THR A 308 7.79 -5.82 -10.55
CA THR A 308 8.85 -4.96 -11.06
C THR A 308 9.03 -3.69 -10.22
N ASP A 309 8.03 -3.33 -9.44
CA ASP A 309 7.95 -2.18 -8.53
C ASP A 309 8.43 -0.90 -9.21
N GLN A 310 7.96 -0.66 -10.44
CA GLN A 310 8.33 0.55 -11.19
C GLN A 310 7.49 1.72 -10.70
N PHE A 311 8.05 2.93 -10.70
CA PHE A 311 7.27 4.13 -10.42
C PHE A 311 6.10 4.30 -11.41
N PRO A 312 4.94 4.83 -11.01
CA PRO A 312 3.84 5.10 -11.94
C PRO A 312 4.26 6.18 -12.95
N ILE A 313 3.89 5.99 -14.22
CA ILE A 313 4.19 6.95 -15.31
C ILE A 313 2.98 7.25 -16.21
N SER A 314 1.89 6.49 -16.08
CA SER A 314 0.71 6.64 -16.94
C SER A 314 -0.32 7.53 -16.27
N VAL A 315 -0.46 8.75 -16.80
CA VAL A 315 -1.51 9.67 -16.37
C VAL A 315 -2.89 9.14 -16.74
N GLU A 316 -3.00 8.49 -17.90
CA GLU A 316 -4.25 7.90 -18.42
C GLU A 316 -4.82 6.85 -17.46
N GLU A 317 -3.99 5.92 -16.99
CA GLU A 317 -4.41 4.89 -16.04
C GLU A 317 -4.72 5.48 -14.66
N ASN A 318 -3.83 6.33 -14.15
CA ASN A 318 -3.95 6.85 -12.78
C ASN A 318 -5.04 7.92 -12.65
N ALA A 319 -5.46 8.59 -13.73
CA ALA A 319 -6.60 9.51 -13.68
C ALA A 319 -7.91 8.78 -13.39
N LEU A 320 -8.10 7.57 -13.92
CA LEU A 320 -9.28 6.74 -13.64
C LEU A 320 -9.28 6.24 -12.19
N VAL A 321 -8.11 5.85 -11.67
CA VAL A 321 -7.94 5.48 -10.26
C VAL A 321 -8.27 6.65 -9.34
N MET A 322 -7.68 7.82 -9.59
CA MET A 322 -7.95 9.01 -8.79
C MET A 322 -9.40 9.47 -8.91
N TYR A 323 -10.08 9.24 -10.05
CA TYR A 323 -11.50 9.53 -10.22
C TYR A 323 -12.37 8.72 -9.24
N GLU A 324 -12.15 7.41 -9.14
CA GLU A 324 -12.88 6.57 -8.17
C GLU A 324 -12.59 7.01 -6.73
N ILE A 325 -11.31 7.26 -6.42
CA ILE A 325 -10.89 7.72 -5.08
C ILE A 325 -11.57 9.04 -4.73
N LEU A 326 -11.59 10.03 -5.63
CA LEU A 326 -12.26 11.31 -5.40
C LEU A 326 -13.77 11.13 -5.20
N LYS A 327 -14.43 10.29 -6.02
CA LYS A 327 -15.86 10.00 -5.86
C LYS A 327 -16.19 9.32 -4.53
N ALA A 328 -15.27 8.52 -4.00
CA ALA A 328 -15.39 7.90 -2.68
C ALA A 328 -15.08 8.85 -1.51
N GLY A 329 -14.71 10.11 -1.78
CA GLY A 329 -14.39 11.12 -0.76
C GLY A 329 -12.89 11.25 -0.45
N GLY A 330 -12.03 10.58 -1.20
CA GLY A 330 -10.57 10.60 -1.01
C GLY A 330 -10.07 9.68 0.10
N PHE A 331 -8.77 9.74 0.36
CA PHE A 331 -8.17 9.04 1.50
C PHE A 331 -8.60 9.68 2.83
N THR A 332 -8.80 8.84 3.84
CA THR A 332 -9.00 9.24 5.24
C THR A 332 -7.69 9.12 6.01
N THR A 333 -7.27 7.89 6.32
CA THR A 333 -5.99 7.58 6.99
C THR A 333 -4.92 7.09 6.01
N GLY A 334 -5.30 6.48 4.89
CA GLY A 334 -4.37 5.99 3.85
C GLY A 334 -3.75 7.11 3.02
N GLY A 335 -2.99 6.74 2.00
CA GLY A 335 -2.33 7.67 1.07
C GLY A 335 -1.74 6.94 -0.12
N LEU A 336 -0.88 7.64 -0.88
CA LEU A 336 -0.13 7.07 -1.99
C LEU A 336 1.31 6.79 -1.54
N ASN A 337 1.59 5.58 -1.06
CA ASN A 337 2.96 5.15 -0.80
C ASN A 337 3.61 4.74 -2.11
N PHE A 338 4.81 5.24 -2.40
CA PHE A 338 5.57 4.79 -3.56
C PHE A 338 6.29 3.50 -3.23
N ASP A 339 5.57 2.37 -3.22
CA ASP A 339 6.20 1.05 -3.18
C ASP A 339 6.85 0.72 -4.52
N ALA A 340 7.89 1.49 -4.82
CA ALA A 340 8.60 1.47 -6.07
C ALA A 340 10.10 1.64 -5.84
N LYS A 341 10.90 0.97 -6.67
CA LYS A 341 12.35 1.05 -6.65
C LYS A 341 12.90 1.76 -7.88
N VAL A 342 14.05 2.40 -7.73
CA VAL A 342 14.86 2.77 -8.91
C VAL A 342 15.28 1.50 -9.64
N ARG A 343 15.72 1.60 -10.89
CA ARG A 343 16.15 0.41 -11.63
C ARG A 343 17.51 -0.06 -11.11
N ARG A 344 17.82 -1.35 -11.27
CA ARG A 344 19.12 -1.92 -10.85
C ARG A 344 20.33 -1.15 -11.39
N GLN A 345 20.21 -0.63 -12.62
CA GLN A 345 21.26 0.15 -13.30
C GLN A 345 21.23 1.65 -12.99
N SER A 346 20.20 2.13 -12.29
CA SER A 346 20.07 3.52 -11.83
C SER A 346 20.82 3.66 -10.50
N THR A 347 22.14 3.74 -10.59
CA THR A 347 23.06 3.65 -9.45
C THR A 347 23.45 5.01 -8.87
N ASP A 348 23.10 6.12 -9.52
CA ASP A 348 23.37 7.45 -8.99
C ASP A 348 22.42 7.75 -7.82
N LYS A 349 22.92 8.42 -6.79
CA LYS A 349 22.11 8.74 -5.60
C LYS A 349 20.90 9.62 -5.93
N TYR A 350 20.96 10.43 -6.99
CA TYR A 350 19.87 11.29 -7.45
C TYR A 350 18.82 10.57 -8.30
N ASP A 351 19.08 9.34 -8.75
CA ASP A 351 18.05 8.53 -9.41
C ASP A 351 16.85 8.29 -8.49
N LEU A 352 17.07 8.27 -7.17
CA LEU A 352 16.01 8.24 -6.17
C LEU A 352 15.06 9.45 -6.32
N PHE A 353 15.61 10.65 -6.54
CA PHE A 353 14.78 11.84 -6.76
C PHE A 353 14.09 11.81 -8.12
N TYR A 354 14.79 11.44 -9.20
CA TYR A 354 14.16 11.39 -10.52
C TYR A 354 12.96 10.45 -10.58
N GLY A 355 13.08 9.25 -9.96
CA GLY A 355 11.97 8.30 -9.87
C GLY A 355 10.77 8.86 -9.10
N HIS A 356 11.01 9.39 -7.89
CA HIS A 356 9.95 9.92 -7.05
C HIS A 356 9.31 11.19 -7.63
N ILE A 357 10.09 12.14 -8.15
CA ILE A 357 9.56 13.37 -8.75
C ILE A 357 8.66 13.05 -9.94
N GLY A 358 9.10 12.14 -10.82
CA GLY A 358 8.29 11.70 -11.95
C GLY A 358 6.97 11.04 -11.52
N ALA A 359 7.01 10.22 -10.47
CA ALA A 359 5.82 9.57 -9.91
C ALA A 359 4.86 10.58 -9.27
N MET A 360 5.38 11.50 -8.45
CA MET A 360 4.61 12.55 -7.79
C MET A 360 3.94 13.47 -8.81
N ASP A 361 4.66 13.87 -9.87
CA ASP A 361 4.08 14.67 -10.96
C ASP A 361 3.02 13.91 -11.75
N THR A 362 3.24 12.61 -12.02
CA THR A 362 2.25 11.74 -12.67
C THR A 362 0.96 11.72 -11.86
N MET A 363 1.04 11.42 -10.57
CA MET A 363 -0.13 11.34 -9.70
C MET A 363 -0.79 12.70 -9.47
N ALA A 364 -0.02 13.78 -9.37
CA ALA A 364 -0.55 15.14 -9.27
C ALA A 364 -1.32 15.55 -10.53
N LEU A 365 -0.80 15.24 -11.72
CA LEU A 365 -1.51 15.50 -12.97
C LEU A 365 -2.77 14.63 -13.10
N SER A 366 -2.68 13.34 -12.72
CA SER A 366 -3.84 12.45 -12.66
C SER A 366 -4.94 12.95 -11.73
N LEU A 367 -4.59 13.50 -10.56
CA LEU A 367 -5.56 14.14 -9.66
C LEU A 367 -6.26 15.32 -10.34
N LYS A 368 -5.53 16.20 -11.04
CA LYS A 368 -6.14 17.35 -11.74
C LYS A 368 -7.12 16.91 -12.82
N ILE A 369 -6.77 15.87 -13.59
CA ILE A 369 -7.65 15.33 -14.63
C ILE A 369 -8.88 14.68 -14.01
N ALA A 370 -8.69 13.85 -12.97
CA ALA A 370 -9.79 13.22 -12.24
C ALA A 370 -10.75 14.27 -11.64
N ALA A 371 -10.22 15.34 -11.05
CA ALA A 371 -11.01 16.44 -10.52
C ALA A 371 -11.86 17.11 -11.61
N ARG A 372 -11.28 17.37 -12.79
CA ARG A 372 -12.02 17.91 -13.94
C ARG A 372 -13.14 16.97 -14.38
N MET A 373 -12.91 15.65 -14.37
CA MET A 373 -13.94 14.66 -14.70
C MET A 373 -15.09 14.70 -13.68
N VAL A 374 -14.78 14.85 -12.39
CA VAL A 374 -15.79 15.00 -11.32
C VAL A 374 -16.60 16.29 -11.47
N GLU A 375 -15.94 17.42 -11.74
CA GLU A 375 -16.62 18.72 -11.91
C GLU A 375 -17.53 18.77 -13.13
N ASP A 376 -17.11 18.17 -14.26
CA ASP A 376 -17.93 18.06 -15.46
C ASP A 376 -19.20 17.21 -15.20
N GLY A 377 -19.03 16.13 -14.44
CA GLY A 377 -20.12 15.25 -14.00
C GLY A 377 -20.86 14.52 -15.13
N GLU A 378 -20.39 14.62 -16.37
CA GLU A 378 -21.03 14.01 -17.54
C GLU A 378 -20.99 12.49 -17.49
N LEU A 379 -19.88 11.91 -17.01
CA LEU A 379 -19.77 10.47 -16.82
C LEU A 379 -20.80 9.96 -15.80
N ASP A 380 -20.93 10.64 -14.67
CA ASP A 380 -21.90 10.28 -13.62
C ASP A 380 -23.35 10.43 -14.09
N LYS A 381 -23.67 11.49 -14.84
CA LYS A 381 -24.99 11.65 -15.47
C LYS A 381 -25.31 10.50 -16.42
N ARG A 382 -24.34 10.07 -17.24
CA ARG A 382 -24.51 8.95 -18.18
C ARG A 382 -24.71 7.63 -17.45
N VAL A 383 -23.95 7.38 -16.39
CA VAL A 383 -24.10 6.17 -15.56
C VAL A 383 -25.46 6.18 -14.86
N ALA A 384 -25.85 7.29 -14.22
CA ALA A 384 -27.16 7.42 -13.58
C ALA A 384 -28.32 7.18 -14.57
N LYS A 385 -28.24 7.76 -15.78
CA LYS A 385 -29.22 7.53 -16.86
C LYS A 385 -29.25 6.06 -17.28
N ARG A 386 -28.10 5.40 -17.41
CA ARG A 386 -27.99 3.99 -17.80
C ARG A 386 -28.73 3.06 -16.83
N TYR A 387 -28.71 3.36 -15.53
CA TYR A 387 -29.35 2.55 -14.49
C TYR A 387 -30.71 3.09 -14.02
N ALA A 388 -31.24 4.16 -14.62
CA ALA A 388 -32.44 4.85 -14.15
C ALA A 388 -33.69 3.94 -14.06
N GLY A 389 -33.78 2.89 -14.90
CA GLY A 389 -34.88 1.93 -14.85
C GLY A 389 -35.01 1.19 -13.51
N TRP A 390 -33.90 0.99 -12.78
CA TRP A 390 -33.92 0.36 -11.45
C TRP A 390 -34.54 1.23 -10.36
N ASN A 391 -34.69 2.54 -10.61
CA ASN A 391 -35.39 3.45 -9.71
C ASN A 391 -36.91 3.45 -9.93
N GLY A 392 -37.39 2.83 -11.02
CA GLY A 392 -38.81 2.65 -11.30
C GLY A 392 -39.46 1.57 -10.41
N GLU A 393 -40.78 1.47 -10.49
CA GLU A 393 -41.59 0.58 -9.63
C GLU A 393 -41.12 -0.88 -9.70
N LEU A 394 -41.05 -1.46 -10.90
CA LEU A 394 -40.61 -2.85 -11.10
C LEU A 394 -39.20 -3.08 -10.53
N GLY A 395 -38.25 -2.20 -10.85
CA GLY A 395 -36.87 -2.30 -10.36
C GLY A 395 -36.79 -2.29 -8.84
N GLN A 396 -37.57 -1.42 -8.19
CA GLN A 396 -37.63 -1.35 -6.73
C GLN A 396 -38.33 -2.56 -6.09
N GLN A 397 -39.37 -3.10 -6.71
CA GLN A 397 -40.02 -4.33 -6.25
C GLN A 397 -39.04 -5.52 -6.30
N ILE A 398 -38.25 -5.63 -7.38
CA ILE A 398 -37.19 -6.65 -7.52
C ILE A 398 -36.14 -6.49 -6.40
N LEU A 399 -35.53 -5.31 -6.28
CA LEU A 399 -34.42 -5.09 -5.35
C LEU A 399 -34.81 -5.24 -3.87
N LYS A 400 -36.09 -5.00 -3.54
CA LYS A 400 -36.63 -5.17 -2.18
C LYS A 400 -37.12 -6.59 -1.89
N GLY A 401 -36.99 -7.52 -2.85
CA GLY A 401 -37.44 -8.91 -2.71
C GLY A 401 -38.96 -9.06 -2.61
N GLN A 402 -39.72 -8.12 -3.21
CA GLN A 402 -41.19 -8.13 -3.18
C GLN A 402 -41.80 -9.01 -4.27
N LEU A 403 -41.01 -9.36 -5.29
CA LEU A 403 -41.39 -10.29 -6.35
C LEU A 403 -40.43 -11.48 -6.34
N SER A 404 -41.01 -12.68 -6.37
CA SER A 404 -40.30 -13.92 -6.62
C SER A 404 -39.88 -14.05 -8.09
N LEU A 405 -38.98 -14.98 -8.38
CA LEU A 405 -38.58 -15.31 -9.75
C LEU A 405 -39.77 -15.71 -10.63
N GLY A 406 -40.75 -16.44 -10.07
CA GLY A 406 -41.96 -16.85 -10.78
C GLY A 406 -42.90 -15.69 -11.10
N GLU A 407 -43.10 -14.76 -10.16
CA GLU A 407 -43.90 -13.56 -10.38
C GLU A 407 -43.27 -12.63 -11.43
N LEU A 408 -41.93 -12.54 -11.48
CA LEU A 408 -41.23 -11.79 -12.53
C LEU A 408 -41.39 -12.42 -13.91
N ALA A 409 -41.36 -13.75 -14.01
CA ALA A 409 -41.64 -14.44 -15.27
C ALA A 409 -43.07 -14.16 -15.76
N GLN A 410 -44.07 -14.24 -14.86
CA GLN A 410 -45.45 -13.90 -15.19
C GLN A 410 -45.62 -12.42 -15.56
N TYR A 411 -44.94 -11.51 -14.84
CA TYR A 411 -44.92 -10.09 -15.19
C TYR A 411 -44.44 -9.87 -16.62
N ALA A 412 -43.35 -10.54 -17.03
CA ALA A 412 -42.80 -10.44 -18.37
C ALA A 412 -43.79 -10.95 -19.45
N GLU A 413 -44.46 -12.07 -19.20
CA GLU A 413 -45.50 -12.62 -20.08
C GLU A 413 -46.71 -11.68 -20.20
N GLN A 414 -47.26 -11.23 -19.06
CA GLN A 414 -48.44 -10.37 -19.01
C GLN A 414 -48.22 -9.02 -19.70
N HIS A 415 -47.01 -8.46 -19.59
CA HIS A 415 -46.64 -7.20 -20.22
C HIS A 415 -46.04 -7.37 -21.62
N ASN A 416 -45.93 -8.61 -22.13
CA ASN A 416 -45.31 -8.95 -23.42
C ASN A 416 -43.94 -8.28 -23.62
N LEU A 417 -43.07 -8.35 -22.60
CA LEU A 417 -41.77 -7.68 -22.65
C LEU A 417 -40.88 -8.29 -23.75
N ALA A 418 -40.32 -7.42 -24.61
CA ALA A 418 -39.31 -7.75 -25.61
C ALA A 418 -38.26 -6.61 -25.68
N PRO A 419 -37.46 -6.43 -24.61
CA PRO A 419 -36.56 -5.29 -24.44
C PRO A 419 -35.35 -5.28 -25.40
#